data_AF-A0AAV2T713-F1
#
_entry.id   AF-A0AAV2T713-F1
#
_cell.length_a   1.000
_cell.length_b   1.000
_cell.length_c   1.000
_cell.angle_alpha   90.00
_cell.angle_beta   90.00
_cell.angle_gamma   90.00
#
_symmetry.space_group_name_H-M   'P 1'
#
loop_
_entity.id
_entity.type
_entity.pdbx_description
1 polymer ?
#
loop_
_entity_poly.entity_id
_entity_poly.type
_entity_poly.pdbx_seq_one_letter_code
_entity_poly.pdbx_strand_id
1 'polypeptide(L)'
;MRLSAIFLYISAQICFAWAGNLWDISEEGSGIRLLASFDIDLIAAYETKASKIDTKLFPNIPVVSYGGRCSQGGSATLELHMRPSGANHDWNLEITFVNGNRTGHTNHYYATEIKVEYFVEPPVFLDCIPRAMKLEANNIAELDSTFGSRFECVRGTQIGFSFGDRDSVLTLKNMKAELMLSLQTEFSERKSVCSGDSSADIEVIPLSVGLAILVCIIILLAILLGCNRRYERMHGSG
;
A
#
# COMPACT_ATOMS: atom_id res chain seq x y z
N MET A 1 56.18 29.03 -13.36
CA MET A 1 55.40 27.93 -13.97
C MET A 1 54.74 27.15 -12.85
N ARG A 2 53.41 27.08 -12.90
CA ARG A 2 52.52 26.45 -11.91
C ARG A 2 52.47 24.95 -12.14
N LEU A 3 52.28 24.18 -11.07
CA LEU A 3 51.32 23.07 -11.00
C LEU A 3 51.23 22.59 -9.54
N SER A 4 50.25 23.12 -8.81
CA SER A 4 49.76 22.55 -7.56
C SER A 4 48.73 21.49 -7.89
N ALA A 5 48.98 20.24 -7.50
CA ALA A 5 48.00 19.16 -7.56
C ALA A 5 47.16 19.19 -6.27
N ILE A 6 45.89 19.57 -6.41
CA ILE A 6 44.88 19.47 -5.36
C ILE A 6 44.18 18.11 -5.57
N PHE A 7 44.40 17.18 -4.65
CA PHE A 7 43.60 15.96 -4.54
C PHE A 7 42.29 16.30 -3.82
N LEU A 8 41.19 16.39 -4.57
CA LEU A 8 39.84 16.44 -4.05
C LEU A 8 39.32 15.01 -3.89
N TYR A 9 39.29 14.54 -2.64
CA TYR A 9 38.56 13.33 -2.23
C TYR A 9 37.06 13.69 -2.19
N ILE A 10 36.30 13.31 -3.21
CA ILE A 10 34.84 13.33 -3.16
C ILE A 10 34.39 11.95 -2.68
N SER A 11 34.07 11.84 -1.40
CA SER A 11 33.36 10.70 -0.84
C SER A 11 31.90 10.75 -1.30
N ALA A 12 31.57 10.01 -2.37
CA ALA A 12 30.19 9.72 -2.73
C ALA A 12 29.62 8.73 -1.70
N GLN A 13 28.92 9.25 -0.69
CA GLN A 13 27.97 8.46 0.08
C GLN A 13 26.81 8.10 -0.84
N ILE A 14 26.85 6.89 -1.38
CA ILE A 14 25.69 6.27 -2.02
C ILE A 14 24.74 5.90 -0.88
N CYS A 15 23.85 6.83 -0.52
CA CYS A 15 22.62 6.49 0.17
C CYS A 15 21.81 5.61 -0.78
N PHE A 16 21.87 4.29 -0.58
CA PHE A 16 20.84 3.39 -1.05
C PHE A 16 19.56 3.68 -0.28
N ALA A 17 18.85 4.76 -0.66
CA ALA A 17 17.43 4.81 -0.44
C ALA A 17 16.83 3.67 -1.26
N TRP A 18 16.14 2.74 -0.61
CA TRP A 18 15.25 1.82 -1.30
C TRP A 18 14.24 2.69 -2.06
N ALA A 19 14.46 2.88 -3.36
CA ALA A 19 13.57 3.61 -4.24
C ALA A 19 12.29 2.76 -4.37
N GLY A 20 11.31 3.01 -3.51
CA GLY A 20 9.95 2.56 -3.77
C GLY A 20 9.49 3.13 -5.11
N ASN A 21 8.66 2.39 -5.83
CA ASN A 21 8.07 2.87 -7.09
C ASN A 21 7.16 4.06 -6.78
N LEU A 22 7.67 5.29 -6.91
CA LEU A 22 6.87 6.51 -6.77
C LEU A 22 6.47 6.97 -8.17
N TRP A 23 5.16 7.03 -8.41
CA TRP A 23 4.58 7.58 -9.61
C TRP A 23 3.95 8.93 -9.29
N ASP A 24 4.21 9.87 -10.19
CA ASP A 24 3.90 11.26 -10.00
C ASP A 24 3.27 11.80 -11.29
N ILE A 25 1.97 12.09 -11.21
CA ILE A 25 1.17 12.57 -12.32
C ILE A 25 0.73 14.00 -12.01
N SER A 26 1.17 14.93 -12.85
CA SER A 26 0.76 16.33 -12.82
C SER A 26 0.53 16.82 -14.23
N GLU A 27 -0.51 17.61 -14.45
CA GLU A 27 -0.78 18.23 -15.75
C GLU A 27 -0.80 19.75 -15.61
N GLU A 28 -0.07 20.46 -16.48
CA GLU A 28 -0.02 21.92 -16.46
C GLU A 28 -1.42 22.52 -16.59
N GLY A 29 -1.79 23.40 -15.65
CA GLY A 29 -3.09 24.06 -15.64
C GLY A 29 -4.26 23.25 -15.06
N SER A 30 -4.05 21.99 -14.64
CA SER A 30 -5.05 21.22 -13.89
C SER A 30 -5.13 21.65 -12.41
N GLY A 31 -4.01 22.12 -11.85
CA GLY A 31 -3.88 22.42 -10.43
C GLY A 31 -3.96 21.17 -9.54
N ILE A 32 -3.98 19.97 -10.12
CA ILE A 32 -4.13 18.70 -9.42
C ILE A 32 -2.88 17.85 -9.68
N ARG A 33 -2.47 17.11 -8.66
CA ARG A 33 -1.38 16.15 -8.72
C ARG A 33 -1.79 14.85 -8.03
N LEU A 34 -1.41 13.73 -8.62
CA LEU A 34 -1.54 12.40 -8.04
C LEU A 34 -0.15 11.85 -7.73
N LEU A 35 0.10 11.52 -6.48
CA LEU A 35 1.25 10.72 -6.05
C LEU A 35 0.77 9.31 -5.71
N ALA A 36 1.47 8.29 -6.18
CA ALA A 36 1.13 6.90 -5.90
C ALA A 36 2.38 6.03 -5.76
N SER A 37 2.33 5.02 -4.90
CA SER A 37 3.37 4.03 -4.74
C SER A 37 2.77 2.73 -4.21
N PHE A 38 3.00 1.61 -4.89
CA PHE A 38 2.55 0.30 -4.46
C PHE A 38 3.32 -0.82 -5.19
N ASP A 39 3.21 -2.03 -4.66
CA ASP A 39 3.60 -3.26 -5.36
C ASP A 39 2.36 -3.93 -5.93
N ILE A 40 2.54 -4.65 -7.04
CA ILE A 40 1.43 -5.21 -7.84
C ILE A 40 1.56 -6.72 -7.91
N ASP A 41 0.54 -7.43 -7.44
CA ASP A 41 0.37 -8.86 -7.70
C ASP A 41 -0.90 -9.10 -8.51
N LEU A 42 -0.86 -10.06 -9.44
CA LEU A 42 -2.04 -10.50 -10.18
C LEU A 42 -2.20 -12.02 -10.11
N ILE A 43 -3.38 -12.49 -9.71
CA ILE A 43 -3.85 -13.84 -9.99
C ILE A 43 -4.68 -13.75 -11.27
N ALA A 44 -4.12 -14.26 -12.38
CA ALA A 44 -4.76 -14.21 -13.69
C ALA A 44 -5.44 -15.55 -14.00
N ALA A 45 -6.76 -15.51 -14.22
CA ALA A 45 -7.53 -16.67 -14.68
C ALA A 45 -7.52 -16.76 -16.21
N TYR A 46 -7.14 -17.91 -16.75
CA TYR A 46 -7.05 -18.14 -18.18
C TYR A 46 -7.67 -19.48 -18.58
N GLU A 47 -7.94 -19.63 -19.88
CA GLU A 47 -8.48 -20.87 -20.44
C GLU A 47 -7.35 -21.68 -21.09
N THR A 48 -7.27 -22.95 -20.73
CA THR A 48 -6.32 -23.89 -21.30
C THR A 48 -6.84 -24.46 -22.62
N LYS A 49 -5.96 -25.06 -23.43
CA LYS A 49 -6.32 -25.77 -24.67
C LYS A 49 -7.28 -26.95 -24.43
N ALA A 50 -7.40 -27.42 -23.19
CA ALA A 50 -8.35 -28.45 -22.79
C ALA A 50 -9.71 -27.88 -22.34
N SER A 51 -9.98 -26.58 -22.60
CA SER A 51 -11.19 -25.87 -22.21
C SER A 51 -11.46 -25.90 -20.70
N LYS A 52 -10.39 -25.91 -19.89
CA LYS A 52 -10.46 -25.73 -18.43
C LYS A 52 -10.02 -24.33 -18.07
N ILE A 53 -10.59 -23.78 -17.00
CA ILE A 53 -10.08 -22.55 -16.38
C ILE A 53 -8.97 -22.93 -15.41
N ASP A 54 -7.84 -22.25 -15.54
CA ASP A 54 -6.70 -22.33 -14.62
C ASP A 54 -6.30 -20.91 -14.19
N THR A 55 -5.50 -20.81 -13.13
CA THR A 55 -5.03 -19.53 -12.60
C THR A 55 -3.52 -19.53 -12.47
N LYS A 56 -2.92 -18.37 -12.67
CA LYS A 56 -1.48 -18.18 -12.45
C LYS A 56 -1.23 -16.92 -11.63
N LEU A 57 -0.42 -17.06 -10.58
CA LEU A 57 0.03 -15.96 -9.74
C LEU A 57 1.27 -15.29 -10.35
N PHE A 58 1.22 -13.96 -10.42
CA PHE A 58 2.29 -13.07 -10.82
C PHE A 58 2.60 -12.12 -9.66
N PRO A 59 3.56 -12.45 -8.79
CA PRO A 59 3.93 -11.60 -7.68
C PRO A 59 4.89 -10.49 -8.12
N ASN A 60 4.75 -9.30 -7.54
CA ASN A 60 5.60 -8.13 -7.72
C ASN A 60 5.92 -7.85 -9.20
N ILE A 61 4.88 -7.67 -10.01
CA ILE A 61 5.01 -7.41 -11.45
C ILE A 61 5.78 -6.09 -11.64
N PRO A 62 6.91 -6.08 -12.36
CA PRO A 62 7.68 -4.86 -12.53
C PRO A 62 6.98 -3.90 -13.49
N VAL A 63 6.98 -2.62 -13.12
CA VAL A 63 6.52 -1.52 -13.96
C VAL A 63 7.67 -1.08 -14.87
N VAL A 64 7.44 -1.10 -16.18
CA VAL A 64 8.43 -0.70 -17.20
C VAL A 64 8.33 0.78 -17.55
N SER A 65 7.13 1.35 -17.50
CA SER A 65 6.86 2.76 -17.69
C SER A 65 5.52 3.13 -17.06
N TYR A 66 5.31 4.43 -16.82
CA TYR A 66 4.06 4.95 -16.29
C TYR A 66 3.68 6.25 -17.00
N GLY A 67 2.40 6.55 -16.96
CA GLY A 67 1.79 7.76 -17.50
C GLY A 67 0.52 8.09 -16.75
N GLY A 68 -0.18 9.12 -17.20
CA GLY A 68 -1.41 9.54 -16.58
C GLY A 68 -1.91 10.88 -17.09
N ARG A 69 -3.07 11.29 -16.59
CA ARG A 69 -3.73 12.55 -16.94
C ARG A 69 -4.45 13.12 -15.72
N CYS A 70 -4.48 14.44 -15.59
CA CYS A 70 -5.21 15.13 -14.53
C CYS A 70 -6.23 16.10 -15.16
N SER A 71 -7.51 15.89 -14.88
CA SER A 71 -8.56 16.77 -15.39
C SER A 71 -8.87 17.89 -14.41
N GLN A 72 -9.24 19.06 -14.94
CA GLN A 72 -9.68 20.21 -14.15
C GLN A 72 -10.91 19.92 -13.26
N GLY A 73 -11.61 18.80 -13.51
CA GLY A 73 -12.77 18.35 -12.73
C GLY A 73 -12.44 17.59 -11.45
N GLY A 74 -11.18 17.56 -11.00
CA GLY A 74 -10.82 16.84 -9.77
C GLY A 74 -10.50 15.37 -9.97
N SER A 75 -10.26 14.91 -11.21
CA SER A 75 -9.95 13.51 -11.51
C SER A 75 -8.51 13.35 -11.98
N ALA A 76 -7.89 12.25 -11.60
CA ALA A 76 -6.58 11.84 -12.09
C ALA A 76 -6.60 10.35 -12.47
N THR A 77 -6.02 10.03 -13.61
CA THR A 77 -5.81 8.65 -14.04
C THR A 77 -4.32 8.34 -13.99
N LEU A 78 -3.96 7.24 -13.36
CA LEU A 78 -2.64 6.62 -13.39
C LEU A 78 -2.66 5.44 -14.36
N GLU A 79 -1.71 5.40 -15.29
CA GLU A 79 -1.52 4.29 -16.23
C GLU A 79 -0.14 3.68 -16.00
N LEU A 80 -0.07 2.38 -15.75
CA LEU A 80 1.16 1.63 -15.50
C LEU A 80 1.32 0.54 -16.55
N HIS A 81 2.39 0.63 -17.33
CA HIS A 81 2.80 -0.45 -18.21
C HIS A 81 3.70 -1.41 -17.45
N MET A 82 3.33 -2.69 -17.43
CA MET A 82 3.97 -3.72 -16.61
C MET A 82 4.45 -4.86 -17.49
N ARG A 83 5.56 -5.51 -17.14
CA ARG A 83 6.03 -6.70 -17.90
C ARG A 83 6.42 -7.84 -16.97
N PRO A 84 5.57 -8.87 -16.80
CA PRO A 84 5.98 -10.02 -16.00
C PRO A 84 7.13 -10.77 -16.68
N SER A 85 7.95 -11.45 -15.87
CA SER A 85 9.11 -12.18 -16.36
C SER A 85 8.73 -13.20 -17.44
N GLY A 86 9.38 -13.10 -18.60
CA GLY A 86 9.17 -14.00 -19.73
C GLY A 86 7.98 -13.65 -20.63
N ALA A 87 7.26 -12.55 -20.38
CA ALA A 87 6.22 -12.04 -21.27
C ALA A 87 6.82 -11.35 -22.50
N ASN A 88 6.15 -11.50 -23.65
CA ASN A 88 6.54 -10.80 -24.88
C ASN A 88 5.88 -9.43 -24.97
N HIS A 89 4.67 -9.30 -24.41
CA HIS A 89 3.89 -8.05 -24.42
C HIS A 89 3.83 -7.39 -23.05
N ASP A 90 3.72 -6.06 -23.06
CA ASP A 90 3.41 -5.26 -21.86
C ASP A 90 1.95 -5.41 -21.49
N TRP A 91 1.70 -5.51 -20.20
CA TRP A 91 0.39 -5.45 -19.57
C TRP A 91 0.11 -4.00 -19.17
N ASN A 92 -1.17 -3.65 -18.99
CA ASN A 92 -1.57 -2.31 -18.58
C ASN A 92 -2.41 -2.37 -17.31
N LEU A 93 -2.14 -1.46 -16.37
CA LEU A 93 -2.99 -1.20 -15.21
C LEU A 93 -3.36 0.29 -15.22
N GLU A 94 -4.65 0.58 -15.36
CA GLU A 94 -5.19 1.95 -15.28
C GLU A 94 -6.01 2.09 -13.99
N ILE A 95 -5.74 3.11 -13.19
CA ILE A 95 -6.50 3.44 -11.98
C ILE A 95 -6.97 4.88 -12.11
N THR A 96 -8.29 5.09 -12.07
CA THR A 96 -8.89 6.43 -12.10
C THR A 96 -9.35 6.83 -10.71
N PHE A 97 -8.86 7.97 -10.23
CA PHE A 97 -9.26 8.64 -9.00
C PHE A 97 -10.12 9.85 -9.30
N VAL A 98 -11.10 10.11 -8.44
CA VAL A 98 -11.97 11.30 -8.51
C VAL A 98 -12.07 11.91 -7.12
N ASN A 99 -11.96 13.23 -7.04
CA ASN A 99 -12.36 14.03 -5.89
C ASN A 99 -13.88 14.25 -5.94
N GLY A 100 -14.58 13.83 -4.90
CA GLY A 100 -16.03 13.98 -4.83
C GLY A 100 -16.59 13.68 -3.44
N ASN A 101 -17.92 13.65 -3.37
CA ASN A 101 -18.63 13.22 -2.17
C ASN A 101 -18.91 11.73 -2.28
N ARG A 102 -18.30 10.94 -1.41
CA ARG A 102 -18.60 9.51 -1.25
C ARG A 102 -19.13 9.30 0.15
N THR A 103 -20.16 8.45 0.28
CA THR A 103 -20.72 8.03 1.57
C THR A 103 -21.14 9.18 2.52
N GLY A 104 -21.42 10.38 1.98
CA GLY A 104 -21.82 11.55 2.77
C GLY A 104 -20.64 12.36 3.34
N HIS A 105 -19.40 11.98 3.02
CA HIS A 105 -18.20 12.73 3.36
C HIS A 105 -17.83 13.68 2.23
N THR A 106 -17.77 14.97 2.54
CA THR A 106 -17.28 16.00 1.61
C THR A 106 -15.75 15.98 1.57
N ASN A 107 -15.17 16.30 0.41
CA ASN A 107 -13.71 16.41 0.19
C ASN A 107 -12.96 15.09 0.36
N HIS A 108 -13.45 14.02 -0.27
CA HIS A 108 -12.72 12.75 -0.36
C HIS A 108 -12.27 12.52 -1.79
N TYR A 109 -11.16 11.81 -1.97
CA TYR A 109 -10.83 11.20 -3.25
C TYR A 109 -10.90 9.69 -3.12
N TYR A 110 -11.30 9.06 -4.21
CA TYR A 110 -11.43 7.62 -4.25
C TYR A 110 -11.20 7.07 -5.64
N ALA A 111 -10.79 5.80 -5.73
CA ALA A 111 -10.70 5.12 -7.01
C ALA A 111 -12.10 4.77 -7.52
N THR A 112 -12.45 5.23 -8.72
CA THR A 112 -13.72 4.96 -9.37
C THR A 112 -13.66 3.74 -10.27
N GLU A 113 -12.51 3.53 -10.90
CA GLU A 113 -12.33 2.51 -11.92
C GLU A 113 -10.90 1.96 -11.87
N ILE A 114 -10.77 0.64 -11.98
CA ILE A 114 -9.51 -0.06 -12.20
C ILE A 114 -9.66 -0.94 -13.43
N LYS A 115 -8.78 -0.76 -14.41
CA LYS A 115 -8.70 -1.60 -15.60
C LYS A 115 -7.37 -2.33 -15.64
N VAL A 116 -7.41 -3.62 -15.96
CA VAL A 116 -6.20 -4.43 -16.18
C VAL A 116 -6.30 -5.08 -17.54
N GLU A 117 -5.31 -4.84 -18.40
CA GLU A 117 -5.13 -5.57 -19.65
C GLU A 117 -3.89 -6.45 -19.56
N TYR A 118 -4.04 -7.76 -19.77
CA TYR A 118 -2.93 -8.70 -19.76
C TYR A 118 -3.00 -9.69 -20.92
N PHE A 119 -1.85 -10.19 -21.34
CA PHE A 119 -1.74 -11.12 -22.46
C PHE A 119 -1.53 -12.54 -21.96
N VAL A 120 -2.47 -13.42 -22.31
CA VAL A 120 -2.35 -14.85 -22.08
C VAL A 120 -1.64 -15.43 -23.29
N GLU A 121 -0.38 -15.82 -23.16
CA GLU A 121 0.42 -16.36 -24.26
C GLU A 121 1.64 -17.19 -23.78
N PRO A 122 2.18 -18.11 -24.59
CA PRO A 122 3.47 -18.73 -24.32
C PRO A 122 4.63 -17.73 -24.40
N PRO A 123 5.73 -17.90 -23.65
CA PRO A 123 6.00 -19.01 -22.73
C PRO A 123 5.41 -18.81 -21.33
N VAL A 124 4.77 -17.68 -21.05
CA VAL A 124 4.23 -17.36 -19.74
C VAL A 124 3.09 -18.31 -19.36
N PHE A 125 2.20 -18.59 -20.30
CA PHE A 125 1.11 -19.55 -20.15
C PHE A 125 1.32 -20.70 -21.14
N LEU A 126 1.78 -21.86 -20.65
CA LEU A 126 2.30 -22.94 -21.50
C LEU A 126 1.21 -23.65 -22.32
N ASP A 127 0.02 -23.79 -21.74
CA ASP A 127 -1.09 -24.56 -22.30
C ASP A 127 -2.30 -23.69 -22.66
N CYS A 128 -2.08 -22.40 -22.92
CA CYS A 128 -3.16 -21.45 -23.20
C CYS A 128 -3.53 -21.33 -24.67
N ILE A 129 -4.66 -20.65 -24.91
CA ILE A 129 -5.04 -20.08 -26.19
C ILE A 129 -4.64 -18.59 -26.18
N PRO A 130 -3.71 -18.14 -27.07
CA PRO A 130 -3.23 -16.77 -27.06
C PRO A 130 -4.34 -15.73 -27.21
N ARG A 131 -4.46 -14.78 -26.25
CA ARG A 131 -5.40 -13.66 -26.32
C ARG A 131 -5.08 -12.56 -25.31
N ALA A 132 -5.53 -11.34 -25.60
CA ALA A 132 -5.60 -10.27 -24.61
C ALA A 132 -6.84 -10.47 -23.72
N MET A 133 -6.67 -10.23 -22.43
CA MET A 133 -7.71 -10.25 -21.41
C MET A 133 -7.86 -8.84 -20.87
N LYS A 134 -9.09 -8.35 -20.81
CA LYS A 134 -9.43 -7.04 -20.24
C LYS A 134 -10.32 -7.24 -19.04
N LEU A 135 -9.86 -6.76 -17.89
CA LEU A 135 -10.58 -6.79 -16.63
C LEU A 135 -10.91 -5.35 -16.25
N GLU A 136 -12.12 -5.14 -15.72
CA GLU A 136 -12.58 -3.84 -15.27
C GLU A 136 -13.35 -4.01 -13.96
N ALA A 137 -13.01 -3.19 -12.98
CA ALA A 137 -13.72 -3.09 -11.72
C ALA A 137 -14.10 -1.63 -11.49
N ASN A 138 -15.35 -1.40 -11.11
CA ASN A 138 -15.92 -0.08 -10.92
C ASN A 138 -16.33 0.12 -9.46
N ASN A 139 -16.39 1.37 -9.00
CA ASN A 139 -16.80 1.77 -7.65
C ASN A 139 -15.95 1.16 -6.51
N ILE A 140 -14.62 1.21 -6.64
CA ILE A 140 -13.66 0.60 -5.70
C ILE A 140 -13.74 1.27 -4.32
N ALA A 141 -14.39 0.65 -3.35
CA ALA A 141 -14.64 1.22 -2.00
C ALA A 141 -13.40 1.25 -1.12
N GLU A 142 -12.45 0.38 -1.42
CA GLU A 142 -11.29 0.09 -0.59
C GLU A 142 -10.20 1.17 -0.71
N LEU A 143 -10.28 2.00 -1.76
CA LEU A 143 -9.34 3.10 -2.03
C LEU A 143 -10.07 4.43 -1.89
N ASP A 144 -10.25 4.86 -0.64
CA ASP A 144 -10.92 6.11 -0.26
C ASP A 144 -10.12 6.81 0.84
N SER A 145 -9.87 8.11 0.66
CA SER A 145 -9.24 8.94 1.67
C SER A 145 -9.69 10.40 1.55
N THR A 146 -9.59 11.13 2.66
CA THR A 146 -9.81 12.58 2.67
C THR A 146 -8.78 13.28 1.77
N PHE A 147 -9.24 14.27 1.02
CA PHE A 147 -8.43 15.08 0.12
C PHE A 147 -7.30 15.81 0.87
N GLY A 148 -6.08 15.77 0.33
CA GLY A 148 -4.88 16.30 1.02
C GLY A 148 -4.39 15.47 2.22
N SER A 149 -4.83 14.21 2.29
CA SER A 149 -4.28 13.18 3.18
C SER A 149 -3.87 11.98 2.32
N ARG A 150 -2.69 11.43 2.56
CA ARG A 150 -2.28 10.20 1.89
C ARG A 150 -3.10 9.01 2.38
N PHE A 151 -3.59 8.20 1.48
CA PHE A 151 -4.07 6.85 1.77
C PHE A 151 -2.87 5.94 1.99
N GLU A 152 -2.91 5.06 2.99
CA GLU A 152 -1.84 4.11 3.29
C GLU A 152 -2.42 2.72 3.61
N CYS A 153 -1.94 1.68 2.91
CA CYS A 153 -2.35 0.29 3.10
C CYS A 153 -1.19 -0.70 2.85
N VAL A 154 -0.52 -1.11 3.92
CA VAL A 154 0.62 -2.03 3.97
C VAL A 154 0.21 -3.45 3.62
N ARG A 155 -0.82 -4.02 4.28
CA ARG A 155 -1.29 -5.40 3.98
C ARG A 155 -1.83 -5.54 2.55
N GLY A 156 -2.24 -4.41 1.97
CA GLY A 156 -2.67 -4.29 0.60
C GLY A 156 -4.17 -4.43 0.41
N THR A 157 -4.62 -3.96 -0.76
CA THR A 157 -6.03 -3.99 -1.18
C THR A 157 -6.20 -5.05 -2.26
N GLN A 158 -7.20 -5.92 -2.10
CA GLN A 158 -7.55 -6.93 -3.10
C GLN A 158 -8.77 -6.47 -3.91
N ILE A 159 -8.66 -6.55 -5.23
CA ILE A 159 -9.72 -6.21 -6.17
C ILE A 159 -10.02 -7.46 -7.01
N GLY A 160 -11.22 -8.01 -6.83
CA GLY A 160 -11.71 -9.14 -7.61
C GLY A 160 -12.32 -8.69 -8.93
N PHE A 161 -12.03 -9.44 -10.00
CA PHE A 161 -12.63 -9.28 -11.32
C PHE A 161 -13.29 -10.59 -11.71
N SER A 162 -14.61 -10.58 -11.83
CA SER A 162 -15.37 -11.76 -12.28
C SER A 162 -15.81 -11.57 -13.73
N PHE A 163 -15.40 -12.50 -14.59
CA PHE A 163 -15.81 -12.55 -15.99
C PHE A 163 -16.31 -13.96 -16.33
N GLY A 164 -17.62 -14.19 -16.16
CA GLY A 164 -18.20 -15.53 -16.21
C GLY A 164 -17.62 -16.41 -15.09
N ASP A 165 -17.13 -17.59 -15.43
CA ASP A 165 -16.51 -18.54 -14.47
C ASP A 165 -15.02 -18.24 -14.21
N ARG A 166 -14.54 -17.04 -14.57
CA ARG A 166 -13.14 -16.65 -14.44
C ARG A 166 -13.01 -15.55 -13.40
N ASP A 167 -12.43 -15.90 -12.26
CA ASP A 167 -12.11 -14.96 -11.20
C ASP A 167 -10.62 -14.64 -11.23
N SER A 168 -10.30 -13.39 -11.56
CA SER A 168 -8.95 -12.84 -11.42
C SER A 168 -8.90 -11.89 -10.23
N VAL A 169 -7.74 -11.77 -9.58
CA VAL A 169 -7.57 -10.92 -8.40
C VAL A 169 -6.32 -10.07 -8.54
N LEU A 170 -6.48 -8.75 -8.49
CA LEU A 170 -5.37 -7.80 -8.36
C LEU A 170 -5.16 -7.51 -6.89
N THR A 171 -3.91 -7.54 -6.44
CA THR A 171 -3.54 -7.07 -5.10
C THR A 171 -2.56 -5.91 -5.22
N LEU A 172 -2.91 -4.78 -4.61
CA LEU A 172 -2.05 -3.60 -4.50
C LEU A 172 -1.47 -3.55 -3.09
N LYS A 173 -0.18 -3.88 -2.92
CA LYS A 173 0.50 -3.95 -1.61
C LYS A 173 1.30 -2.69 -1.32
N ASN A 174 1.60 -2.46 -0.04
CA ASN A 174 2.41 -1.31 0.39
C ASN A 174 1.90 0.03 -0.19
N MET A 175 0.58 0.14 -0.33
CA MET A 175 -0.02 1.19 -1.12
C MET A 175 0.02 2.52 -0.38
N LYS A 176 0.52 3.53 -1.09
CA LYS A 176 0.41 4.95 -0.76
C LYS A 176 -0.18 5.65 -1.96
N ALA A 177 -1.21 6.44 -1.76
CA ALA A 177 -1.77 7.27 -2.82
C ALA A 177 -2.21 8.60 -2.24
N GLU A 178 -2.12 9.67 -3.02
CA GLU A 178 -2.60 10.98 -2.62
C GLU A 178 -2.97 11.83 -3.82
N LEU A 179 -4.19 12.37 -3.79
CA LEU A 179 -4.64 13.39 -4.73
C LEU A 179 -4.61 14.76 -4.04
N MET A 180 -3.87 15.72 -4.60
CA MET A 180 -3.62 17.03 -3.99
C MET A 180 -3.82 18.19 -4.97
N LEU A 181 -4.20 19.36 -4.45
CA LEU A 181 -4.27 20.64 -5.19
C LEU A 181 -2.94 21.43 -5.14
N SER A 182 -1.82 20.73 -4.96
CA SER A 182 -0.51 21.32 -4.65
C SER A 182 0.55 20.79 -5.60
N LEU A 183 1.59 21.59 -5.82
CA LEU A 183 2.80 21.19 -6.55
C LEU A 183 3.84 20.51 -5.63
N GLN A 184 3.45 20.09 -4.42
CA GLN A 184 4.31 19.27 -3.58
C GLN A 184 4.66 17.95 -4.27
N THR A 185 5.88 17.48 -4.07
CA THR A 185 6.43 16.25 -4.68
C THR A 185 6.49 15.09 -3.67
N GLU A 186 6.08 15.35 -2.44
CA GLU A 186 6.12 14.40 -1.33
C GLU A 186 4.71 14.18 -0.81
N PHE A 187 4.47 12.97 -0.29
CA PHE A 187 3.22 12.66 0.40
C PHE A 187 3.04 13.55 1.62
N SER A 188 1.79 13.91 1.91
CA SER A 188 1.46 14.62 3.14
C SER A 188 1.79 13.80 4.39
N GLU A 189 2.03 14.52 5.48
CA GLU A 189 2.21 13.91 6.81
C GLU A 189 0.90 13.33 7.35
N ARG A 190 -0.25 13.85 6.88
CA ARG A 190 -1.58 13.35 7.23
C ARG A 190 -1.84 12.07 6.47
N LYS A 191 -2.24 11.02 7.19
CA LYS A 191 -2.53 9.71 6.61
C LYS A 191 -3.90 9.19 7.03
N SER A 192 -4.56 8.52 6.09
CA SER A 192 -5.71 7.64 6.30
C SER A 192 -5.25 6.21 6.07
N VAL A 193 -5.49 5.33 7.04
CA VAL A 193 -5.04 3.94 6.99
C VAL A 193 -6.21 3.05 6.62
N CYS A 194 -5.99 2.07 5.72
CA CYS A 194 -7.03 1.13 5.31
C CYS A 194 -7.51 0.26 6.49
N SER A 195 -8.75 -0.23 6.40
CA SER A 195 -9.34 -1.10 7.44
C SER A 195 -8.58 -2.42 7.66
N GLY A 196 -7.87 -2.91 6.64
CA GLY A 196 -7.02 -4.09 6.74
C GLY A 196 -5.86 -3.90 7.73
N ASP A 197 -5.34 -2.68 7.85
CA ASP A 197 -4.21 -2.33 8.71
C ASP A 197 -4.64 -1.74 10.06
N SER A 198 -5.86 -1.20 10.14
CA SER A 198 -6.38 -0.58 11.38
C SER A 198 -6.54 -1.56 12.55
N SER A 199 -6.42 -2.88 12.29
CA SER A 199 -6.38 -3.93 13.31
C SER A 199 -5.05 -4.04 14.09
N ALA A 200 -4.03 -3.22 13.78
CA ALA A 200 -2.80 -3.17 14.57
C ALA A 200 -2.83 -2.15 15.72
N ASP A 201 -3.78 -1.20 15.73
CA ASP A 201 -3.85 -0.11 16.72
C ASP A 201 -5.08 -0.18 17.65
N ILE A 202 -5.65 -1.37 17.85
CA ILE A 202 -6.60 -1.65 18.95
C ILE A 202 -6.14 -2.88 19.75
N GLU A 203 -4.86 -2.91 20.11
CA GLU A 203 -4.46 -3.42 21.42
C GLU A 203 -3.97 -2.24 22.26
N VAL A 204 -4.90 -1.38 22.69
CA VAL A 204 -4.73 -0.53 23.89
C VAL A 204 -4.82 -1.42 25.15
N ILE A 205 -4.12 -2.56 25.12
CA ILE A 205 -3.99 -3.53 26.20
C ILE A 205 -2.55 -4.05 26.21
N PRO A 206 -1.57 -3.19 26.54
CA PRO A 206 -0.57 -3.67 27.51
C PRO A 206 -0.28 -2.67 28.63
N LEU A 207 -0.78 -1.43 28.55
CA LEU A 207 -0.57 -0.42 29.60
C LEU A 207 -1.49 -0.61 30.82
N SER A 208 -2.76 -0.98 30.60
CA SER A 208 -3.74 -1.21 31.67
C SER A 208 -3.43 -2.49 32.47
N VAL A 209 -3.00 -3.56 31.78
CA VAL A 209 -2.58 -4.82 32.42
C VAL A 209 -1.25 -4.63 33.17
N GLY A 210 -0.31 -3.87 32.59
CA GLY A 210 0.96 -3.54 33.26
C GLY A 210 0.75 -2.75 34.56
N LEU A 211 -0.15 -1.77 34.56
CA LEU A 211 -0.52 -0.99 35.76
C LEU A 211 -1.21 -1.85 36.83
N ALA A 212 -2.11 -2.75 36.44
CA ALA A 212 -2.79 -3.64 37.37
C ALA A 212 -1.82 -4.60 38.07
N ILE A 213 -0.85 -5.17 37.33
CA ILE A 213 0.19 -6.05 37.90
C ILE A 213 1.08 -5.27 38.88
N LEU A 214 1.48 -4.05 38.52
CA LEU A 214 2.32 -3.21 39.38
C LEU A 214 1.64 -2.89 40.72
N VAL A 215 0.35 -2.53 40.69
CA VAL A 215 -0.44 -2.26 41.90
C VAL A 215 -0.55 -3.50 42.79
N CYS A 216 -0.80 -4.67 42.20
CA CYS A 216 -0.86 -5.92 42.95
C CYS A 216 0.47 -6.25 43.65
N ILE A 217 1.61 -6.03 42.99
CA ILE A 217 2.94 -6.25 43.59
C ILE A 217 3.17 -5.31 44.78
N ILE A 218 2.81 -4.03 44.66
CA ILE A 218 2.96 -3.04 45.74
C ILE A 218 2.13 -3.43 46.96
N ILE A 219 0.89 -3.87 46.77
CA ILE A 219 0.02 -4.31 47.86
C ILE A 219 0.62 -5.55 48.54
N LEU A 220 1.13 -6.51 47.78
CA LEU A 220 1.75 -7.72 48.32
C LEU A 220 2.99 -7.40 49.16
N LEU A 221 3.83 -6.47 48.69
CA LEU A 221 5.01 -5.99 49.42
C LEU A 221 4.63 -5.25 50.71
N ALA A 222 3.58 -4.42 50.67
CA ALA A 222 3.09 -3.72 51.86
C ALA A 222 2.57 -4.70 52.93
N ILE A 223 1.87 -5.76 52.52
CA ILE A 223 1.41 -6.83 53.41
C ILE A 223 2.61 -7.59 54.00
N LEU A 224 3.58 -7.99 53.17
CA LEU A 224 4.77 -8.70 53.62
C LEU A 224 5.58 -7.88 54.62
N LEU A 225 5.82 -6.59 54.35
CA LEU A 225 6.51 -5.69 55.29
C LEU A 225 5.72 -5.48 56.59
N GLY A 226 4.39 -5.40 56.50
CA GLY A 226 3.51 -5.30 57.67
C GLY A 226 3.51 -6.56 58.54
N CYS A 227 3.48 -7.74 57.93
CA CYS A 227 3.57 -9.03 58.60
C CYS A 227 4.95 -9.24 59.23
N ASN A 228 6.04 -8.89 58.54
CA ASN A 228 7.40 -9.05 59.06
C ASN A 228 7.64 -8.19 60.32
N ARG A 229 7.12 -6.95 60.32
CA ARG A 229 7.15 -6.08 61.51
C ARG A 229 6.33 -6.59 62.69
N ARG A 230 5.25 -7.35 62.44
CA ARG A 230 4.48 -7.99 63.52
C ARG A 230 5.17 -9.24 64.06
N TYR A 231 5.89 -9.97 63.21
CA TYR A 231 6.66 -11.16 63.63
C TYR A 231 7.84 -10.78 64.55
N GLU A 232 8.59 -9.72 64.23
CA GLU A 232 9.65 -9.21 65.12
C GLU A 232 9.14 -8.74 66.49
N ARG A 233 7.94 -8.13 66.55
CA ARG A 233 7.34 -7.71 67.83
C ARG A 233 6.86 -8.87 68.69
N MET A 234 6.62 -10.05 68.12
CA MET A 234 6.23 -11.24 68.88
C MET A 234 7.42 -12.11 69.31
N HIS A 235 8.62 -11.93 68.73
CA HIS A 235 9.82 -12.72 69.05
C HIS A 235 10.99 -11.90 69.62
N GLY A 236 10.83 -10.58 69.81
CA GLY A 236 11.80 -9.70 70.50
C GLY A 236 11.70 -9.67 72.03
N SER A 237 11.26 -10.75 72.68
CA SER A 237 11.35 -10.93 74.13
C SER A 237 12.15 -12.19 74.43
N GLY A 238 13.47 -12.04 74.35
CA GLY A 238 14.47 -13.01 74.78
C GLY A 238 15.77 -12.27 75.04
#